data_AF-A0A2L2LVH3-F1
#
_entry.id   AF-A0A2L2LVH3-F1
#
_cell.length_a   1.000
_cell.length_b   1.000
_cell.length_c   1.000
_cell.angle_alpha   90.00
_cell.angle_beta   90.00
_cell.angle_gamma   90.00
#
_symmetry.space_group_name_H-M   'P 1'
#
loop_
_entity.id
_entity.type
_entity.pdbx_description
1 polymer ?
#
loop_
_entity_poly.entity_id
_entity_poly.type
_entity_poly.pdbx_seq_one_letter_code
_entity_poly.pdbx_strand_id
1 'polypeptide(L)' 'MSNPLDPENDWKNKIADQILDDLIEIAKLEGMTIKKMKADQNGIFYVEEEISIDDLLKQF' A
#
# COMPACT_ATOMS: atom_id res chain seq x y z
N MET A 1 -25.89 -11.03 -14.17
CA MET A 1 -24.97 -10.44 -15.15
C MET A 1 -23.60 -10.44 -14.50
N SER A 2 -22.82 -11.50 -14.72
CA SER A 2 -21.45 -11.58 -14.22
C SER A 2 -20.63 -10.61 -15.04
N ASN A 3 -20.15 -9.52 -14.43
CA ASN A 3 -19.15 -8.67 -15.09
C ASN A 3 -17.94 -9.58 -15.35
N PRO A 4 -17.52 -9.81 -16.60
CA PRO A 4 -16.30 -10.58 -16.83
C PRO A 4 -15.20 -9.82 -16.09
N LEU A 5 -14.42 -10.54 -15.27
CA LEU A 5 -13.17 -10.01 -14.75
C LEU A 5 -12.38 -9.56 -15.97
N ASP A 6 -12.38 -8.25 -16.18
CA ASP A 6 -11.78 -7.63 -17.35
C ASP A 6 -10.29 -7.97 -17.26
N PRO A 7 -9.70 -8.66 -18.25
CA PRO A 7 -8.29 -9.06 -18.20
C PRO A 7 -7.36 -7.85 -18.01
N GLU A 8 -7.81 -6.65 -18.36
CA GLU A 8 -7.13 -5.39 -18.06
C GLU A 8 -7.07 -5.09 -16.56
N ASN A 9 -8.12 -5.42 -15.81
CA ASN A 9 -8.21 -5.22 -14.35
C ASN A 9 -7.29 -6.20 -13.59
N ASP A 10 -7.21 -7.45 -14.03
CA ASP A 10 -6.27 -8.43 -13.46
C ASP A 10 -4.81 -8.05 -13.70
N TRP A 11 -4.50 -7.50 -14.88
CA TRP A 11 -3.17 -6.98 -15.19
C TRP A 11 -2.83 -5.74 -14.34
N LYS A 12 -3.78 -4.81 -14.18
CA LYS A 12 -3.62 -3.64 -13.29
C LYS A 12 -3.39 -4.03 -11.83
N ASN A 13 -4.13 -5.02 -11.33
CA ASN A 13 -3.95 -5.52 -9.96
C ASN A 13 -2.57 -6.15 -9.76
N LYS A 14 -2.10 -6.98 -10.71
CA LYS A 14 -0.75 -7.58 -10.63
C LYS A 14 0.36 -6.54 -10.63
N ILE A 15 0.21 -5.47 -11.40
CA ILE A 15 1.17 -4.36 -11.42
C ILE A 15 1.12 -3.60 -10.10
N ALA A 16 -0.08 -3.34 -9.57
CA ALA A 16 -0.23 -2.68 -8.28
C ALA A 16 0.43 -3.46 -7.14
N ASP A 17 0.29 -4.79 -7.14
CA ASP A 17 0.94 -5.67 -6.17
C ASP A 17 2.48 -5.61 -6.30
N GLN A 18 3.02 -5.68 -7.52
CA GLN A 18 4.47 -5.57 -7.74
C GLN A 18 5.04 -4.22 -7.29
N ILE A 19 4.34 -3.12 -7.60
CA ILE A 19 4.75 -1.78 -7.17
C ILE A 19 4.71 -1.68 -5.64
N LEU A 20 3.71 -2.28 -5.00
CA LEU A 20 3.61 -2.31 -3.54
C LEU A 20 4.79 -3.07 -2.92
N ASP A 21 5.13 -4.24 -3.46
CA ASP A 21 6.27 -5.04 -2.99
C ASP A 21 7.59 -4.29 -3.14
N ASP A 22 7.82 -3.66 -4.31
CA ASP A 22 9.03 -2.86 -4.57
C ASP A 22 9.15 -1.68 -3.58
N LEU A 23 8.05 -0.97 -3.32
CA LEU A 23 8.01 0.14 -2.36
C LEU A 23 8.31 -0.32 -0.93
N ILE A 24 7.82 -1.50 -0.55
CA ILE A 24 8.12 -2.11 0.75
C ILE A 24 9.60 -2.47 0.84
N GLU A 25 10.19 -3.03 -0.21
CA GLU A 25 11.61 -3.40 -0.22
C GLU A 25 12.53 -2.18 -0.14
N ILE A 26 12.21 -1.10 -0.88
CA ILE A 26 12.92 0.19 -0.77
C ILE A 26 12.82 0.73 0.65
N ALA A 27 11.62 0.73 1.25
CA ALA A 27 11.42 1.21 2.61
C ALA A 27 12.24 0.41 3.65
N LYS A 28 12.40 -0.92 3.46
CA LYS A 28 13.29 -1.75 4.29
C LYS A 28 14.76 -1.35 4.13
N LEU A 29 15.23 -1.20 2.90
CA LEU A 29 16.63 -0.87 2.60
C LEU A 29 17.01 0.51 3.15
N GLU A 30 16.10 1.47 3.10
CA GLU A 30 16.32 2.83 3.60
C GLU A 30 16.04 2.96 5.12
N GLY A 31 15.48 1.93 5.77
CA GLY A 31 15.07 1.99 7.17
C GLY A 31 13.96 3.02 7.42
N MET A 32 13.10 3.24 6.42
CA MET A 32 12.04 4.24 6.48
C MET A 32 10.89 3.81 7.39
N THR A 33 10.23 4.80 7.99
CA THR A 33 8.94 4.60 8.65
C THR A 33 7.80 4.69 7.63
N ILE A 34 6.87 3.73 7.71
CA ILE A 34 5.62 3.75 6.96
C ILE A 34 4.66 4.71 7.66
N LYS A 35 4.14 5.70 6.92
CA LYS A 35 3.14 6.64 7.43
C LYS A 35 1.75 6.14 7.08
N LYS A 36 1.00 5.70 8.08
CA LYS A 36 -0.40 5.34 7.94
C LYS A 36 -1.21 6.62 7.77
N MET A 37 -1.73 6.84 6.56
CA MET A 37 -2.56 8.00 6.27
C MET A 37 -4.03 7.70 6.50
N LYS A 38 -4.76 8.69 6.99
CA LYS A 38 -6.21 8.65 7.16
C LYS A 38 -6.82 9.89 6.51
N ALA A 39 -7.93 9.70 5.82
CA ALA A 39 -8.72 10.79 5.30
C ALA A 39 -9.71 11.26 6.38
N ASP A 40 -9.83 12.57 6.58
CA ASP A 40 -10.92 13.15 7.34
C ASP A 40 -12.23 13.17 6.52
N GLN A 41 -13.29 13.68 7.14
CA GLN A 41 -14.62 13.78 6.54
C GLN A 41 -14.66 14.73 5.32
N ASN A 42 -13.63 15.56 5.16
CA ASN A 42 -13.49 16.54 4.09
C ASN A 42 -12.51 16.05 2.99
N GLY A 43 -11.99 14.82 3.10
CA GLY A 43 -11.03 14.25 2.17
C GLY A 43 -9.59 14.74 2.35
N ILE A 44 -9.29 15.39 3.48
CA ILE A 44 -7.92 15.80 3.83
C ILE A 44 -7.18 14.60 4.40
N PHE A 45 -6.06 14.24 3.77
CA PHE A 45 -5.18 13.18 4.24
C PHE A 45 -4.26 13.71 5.34
N TYR A 46 -4.25 13.04 6.48
CA TYR A 46 -3.29 13.28 7.56
C TYR A 46 -2.61 11.97 7.96
N VAL A 47 -1.42 12.10 8.54
CA VAL A 47 -0.70 10.96 9.10
C VAL A 47 -1.34 10.63 10.45
N GLU A 48 -1.99 9.47 10.55
CA GLU A 48 -2.57 8.95 11.79
C GLU A 48 -1.48 8.32 12.66
N GLU A 49 -0.53 7.62 12.03
CA GLU A 49 0.49 6.84 12.72
C GLU A 49 1.75 6.72 11.86
N GLU A 50 2.92 6.72 12.50
CA GLU A 50 4.19 6.34 11.87
C GLU A 50 4.64 5.01 12.46
N ILE A 51 4.77 4.01 11.60
CA ILE A 51 5.11 2.63 11.98
C ILE A 51 6.46 2.31 11.36
N SER A 52 7.33 1.62 12.09
CA SER A 52 8.55 1.09 11.48
C SER A 52 8.17 0.04 10.42
N ILE A 53 8.92 -0.02 9.31
CA ILE A 53 8.70 -1.06 8.30
C ILE A 53 8.82 -2.47 8.89
N ASP A 54 9.71 -2.66 9.87
CA ASP A 54 9.91 -3.92 10.58
C ASP A 54 8.67 -4.36 11.38
N ASP A 55 7.97 -3.42 12.03
CA ASP A 55 6.78 -3.72 12.82
C ASP A 55 5.54 -3.92 11.93
N LEU A 56 5.49 -3.31 10.75
CA LEU A 56 4.44 -3.57 9.76
C LEU A 56 4.54 -5.01 9.23
N LEU A 57 5.74 -5.46 8.87
CA LEU A 57 5.97 -6.79 8.28
C LEU A 57 5.66 -7.94 9.24
N LYS A 58 5.78 -7.73 10.56
CA LYS A 58 5.39 -8.74 11.56
C LYS A 58 3.88 -9.01 11.59
N GLN A 59 3.06 -8.15 10.99
CA GLN A 59 1.60 -8.25 10.99
C GLN A 59 1.05 -8.96 9.75
N PHE A 60 1.88 -9.20 8.73
CA PHE A 60 1.57 -10.00 7.53
C PHE A 60 1.99 -11.46 7.74
#